data_AF-A0A6P7GMY1-F1
#
_entry.id   AF-A0A6P7GMY1-F1
#
_cell.length_a   1.000
_cell.length_b   1.000
_cell.length_c   1.000
_cell.angle_alpha   90.00
_cell.angle_beta   90.00
_cell.angle_gamma   90.00
#
_symmetry.space_group_name_H-M   'P 1'
#
loop_
_entity.id
_entity.type
_entity.pdbx_description
1 polymer ?
#
loop_
_entity_poly.entity_id
_entity_poly.type
_entity_poly.pdbx_seq_one_letter_code
_entity_poly.pdbx_strand_id
1 'polypeptide(L)'
;MICDTDKNGLVSVNELRTFLETQEEVEIPDAVLESLYRKFDKNKDRQLDFVEFLDMLTNRTFKETFYNVADKILKFVVLPLKDRKTPRLQRTITFTGAYEREFKCKENILGMAVLSIIQIICFYANSTSKRANVLSNALRFHPCKKRQVYRYITYLLLHADNMHLYGNIVIQILIGVRLEMVHSWRVVVIYVAGALGGCLAHSVLDRSSTLVGGSGGVFSFFTAHIAAVILNWREWTHPIVHVLLFGVVVVFDVFYKIFGHTEVGDETSYLSHAGGAVVGLLLGVLILRNIRQTKLENDLWWVCLVTLVALTITFVVLDFKLPMEVDCCHVNITMKSENLEAVNHTIFNS
;
A
#
# COMPACT_ATOMS: atom_id res chain seq x y z
N MET A 1 -6.32 -17.00 9.95
CA MET A 1 -6.42 -16.62 8.51
C MET A 1 -7.65 -15.74 8.32
N ILE A 2 -7.75 -14.86 7.32
CA ILE A 2 -8.95 -13.98 7.16
C ILE A 2 -10.21 -14.81 6.84
N CYS A 3 -10.08 -15.96 6.18
CA CYS A 3 -11.18 -16.89 5.87
C CYS A 3 -11.44 -17.95 6.95
N ASP A 4 -10.67 -17.98 8.03
CA ASP A 4 -10.76 -18.99 9.11
C ASP A 4 -11.50 -18.33 10.28
N THR A 5 -12.82 -18.52 10.31
CA THR A 5 -13.72 -17.73 11.15
C THR A 5 -13.75 -18.28 12.57
N ASP A 6 -13.54 -19.58 12.71
CA ASP A 6 -13.47 -20.28 14.00
C ASP A 6 -12.04 -20.36 14.58
N LYS A 7 -11.03 -19.91 13.84
CA LYS A 7 -9.60 -19.84 14.21
C LYS A 7 -8.99 -21.21 14.49
N ASN A 8 -9.51 -22.26 13.86
CA ASN A 8 -9.04 -23.62 14.06
C ASN A 8 -7.78 -23.96 13.21
N GLY A 9 -7.34 -23.05 12.33
CA GLY A 9 -6.19 -23.23 11.46
C GLY A 9 -6.48 -23.98 10.15
N LEU A 10 -7.75 -24.28 9.88
CA LEU A 10 -8.28 -24.94 8.69
C LEU A 10 -9.38 -24.05 8.11
N VAL A 11 -9.63 -24.15 6.79
CA VAL A 11 -10.71 -23.39 6.14
C VAL A 11 -11.76 -24.34 5.58
N SER A 12 -12.95 -24.35 6.18
CA SER A 12 -14.06 -25.18 5.71
C SER A 12 -14.74 -24.59 4.46
N VAL A 13 -15.46 -25.43 3.70
CA VAL A 13 -16.24 -25.02 2.51
C VAL A 13 -17.21 -23.88 2.83
N ASN A 14 -17.86 -23.94 3.99
CA ASN A 14 -18.85 -22.96 4.39
C ASN A 14 -18.21 -21.63 4.77
N GLU A 15 -17.03 -21.64 5.37
CA GLU A 15 -16.29 -20.41 5.67
C GLU A 15 -15.72 -19.76 4.41
N LEU A 16 -15.20 -20.57 3.48
CA LEU A 16 -14.73 -20.08 2.19
C LEU A 16 -15.88 -19.50 1.35
N ARG A 17 -17.03 -20.18 1.32
CA ARG A 17 -18.26 -19.69 0.69
C ARG A 17 -18.68 -18.37 1.31
N THR A 18 -18.81 -18.34 2.64
CA THR A 18 -19.25 -17.16 3.38
C THR A 18 -18.31 -16.00 3.10
N PHE A 19 -17.00 -16.23 3.13
CA PHE A 19 -15.99 -15.22 2.82
C PHE A 19 -16.09 -14.66 1.40
N LEU A 20 -16.33 -15.49 0.39
CA LEU A 20 -16.46 -15.05 -1.00
C LEU A 20 -17.82 -14.36 -1.27
N GLU A 21 -18.90 -14.84 -0.66
CA GLU A 21 -20.25 -14.30 -0.82
C GLU A 21 -20.47 -13.00 -0.01
N THR A 22 -19.83 -12.85 1.17
CA THR A 22 -19.92 -11.61 1.96
C THR A 22 -19.12 -10.45 1.40
N GLN A 23 -18.12 -10.68 0.55
CA GLN A 23 -17.23 -9.62 0.07
C GLN A 23 -17.68 -8.99 -1.27
N GLU A 24 -18.47 -9.69 -2.11
CA GLU A 24 -18.80 -9.18 -3.46
C GLU A 24 -20.31 -9.21 -3.87
N GLU A 25 -21.25 -9.70 -3.04
CA GLU A 25 -22.66 -9.93 -3.46
C GLU A 25 -22.78 -10.75 -4.77
N VAL A 26 -21.84 -11.67 -5.00
CA VAL A 26 -21.84 -12.58 -6.15
C VAL A 26 -22.17 -13.98 -5.67
N GLU A 27 -23.34 -14.51 -6.06
CA GLU A 27 -23.67 -15.93 -5.87
C GLU A 27 -22.74 -16.78 -6.74
N ILE A 28 -21.84 -17.52 -6.09
CA ILE A 28 -20.95 -18.47 -6.77
C ILE A 28 -21.69 -19.80 -6.87
N PRO A 29 -21.90 -20.37 -8.08
CA PRO A 29 -22.59 -21.65 -8.22
C PRO A 29 -21.87 -22.76 -7.46
N ASP A 30 -22.61 -23.54 -6.67
CA ASP A 30 -22.10 -24.63 -5.80
C ASP A 30 -21.17 -25.60 -6.54
N ALA A 31 -21.48 -25.89 -7.81
CA ALA A 31 -20.69 -26.77 -8.64
C ALA A 31 -19.25 -26.28 -8.86
N VAL A 32 -19.03 -24.97 -8.88
CA VAL A 32 -17.70 -24.36 -9.07
C VAL A 32 -16.92 -24.41 -7.77
N LEU A 33 -17.56 -24.08 -6.66
CA LEU A 33 -16.95 -24.11 -5.33
C LEU A 33 -16.52 -25.53 -4.94
N GLU A 34 -17.39 -26.52 -5.15
CA GLU A 34 -17.09 -27.94 -4.93
C GLU A 34 -15.99 -28.46 -5.86
N SER A 35 -15.93 -27.95 -7.11
CA SER A 35 -14.88 -28.33 -8.06
C SER A 35 -13.50 -27.78 -7.67
N LEU A 36 -13.46 -26.58 -7.09
CA LEU A 36 -12.26 -25.95 -6.56
C LEU A 36 -11.80 -26.70 -5.33
N TYR A 37 -12.73 -27.00 -4.42
CA TYR A 37 -12.43 -27.69 -3.18
C TYR A 37 -11.83 -29.07 -3.42
N ARG A 38 -12.51 -29.92 -4.22
CA ARG A 38 -12.03 -31.26 -4.58
C ARG A 38 -10.66 -31.29 -5.27
N LYS A 39 -10.25 -30.19 -5.87
CA LYS A 39 -9.00 -30.11 -6.63
C LYS A 39 -7.79 -29.77 -5.74
N PHE A 40 -8.02 -29.09 -4.61
CA PHE A 40 -6.96 -28.59 -3.73
C PHE A 40 -6.92 -29.25 -2.36
N ASP A 41 -8.04 -29.86 -1.93
CA ASP A 41 -8.13 -30.78 -0.79
C ASP A 41 -7.45 -32.12 -1.17
N LYS A 42 -6.12 -32.19 -0.97
CA LYS A 42 -5.31 -33.35 -1.38
C LYS A 42 -5.49 -34.50 -0.42
N ASN A 43 -5.72 -34.20 0.85
CA ASN A 43 -5.91 -35.19 1.90
C ASN A 43 -7.37 -35.70 1.99
N LYS A 44 -8.31 -35.07 1.27
CA LYS A 44 -9.76 -35.37 1.17
C LYS A 44 -10.52 -35.24 2.48
N ASP A 45 -10.06 -34.38 3.38
CA ASP A 45 -10.68 -34.16 4.69
C ASP A 45 -11.81 -33.12 4.66
N ARG A 46 -12.13 -32.58 3.48
CA ARG A 46 -13.11 -31.50 3.26
C ARG A 46 -12.79 -30.22 4.04
N GLN A 47 -11.50 -30.03 4.34
CA GLN A 47 -10.90 -28.86 4.94
C GLN A 47 -9.70 -28.44 4.08
N LEU A 48 -9.37 -27.15 4.03
CA LEU A 48 -8.16 -26.68 3.36
C LEU A 48 -7.19 -26.21 4.42
N ASP A 49 -6.05 -26.90 4.53
CA ASP A 49 -4.98 -26.48 5.40
C ASP A 49 -4.17 -25.31 4.79
N PHE A 50 -3.31 -24.70 5.60
CA PHE A 50 -2.49 -23.56 5.17
C PHE A 50 -1.60 -23.87 3.96
N VAL A 51 -1.11 -25.11 3.83
CA VAL A 51 -0.23 -25.55 2.74
C VAL A 51 -1.03 -25.80 1.46
N GLU A 52 -2.20 -26.41 1.57
CA GLU A 52 -3.15 -26.64 0.45
C GLU A 52 -3.77 -25.34 -0.05
N PHE A 53 -4.08 -24.41 0.86
CA PHE A 53 -4.51 -23.05 0.52
C PHE A 53 -3.40 -22.26 -0.17
N LEU A 54 -2.16 -22.38 0.31
CA LEU A 54 -1.01 -21.74 -0.34
C LEU A 54 -0.76 -22.33 -1.73
N ASP A 55 -0.90 -23.65 -1.88
CA ASP A 55 -0.78 -24.35 -3.16
C ASP A 55 -1.90 -23.93 -4.14
N MET A 56 -3.12 -23.70 -3.63
CA MET A 56 -4.23 -23.10 -4.37
C MET A 56 -3.87 -21.71 -4.90
N LEU A 57 -3.31 -20.83 -4.07
CA LEU A 57 -2.87 -19.48 -4.48
C LEU A 57 -1.73 -19.49 -5.50
N THR A 58 -0.84 -20.50 -5.45
CA THR A 58 0.26 -20.65 -6.41
C THR A 58 -0.11 -21.43 -7.68
N ASN A 59 -1.27 -22.09 -7.73
CA ASN A 59 -1.69 -22.91 -8.87
C ASN A 59 -2.02 -22.07 -10.11
N ARG A 60 -1.57 -22.50 -11.30
CA ARG A 60 -1.80 -21.81 -12.58
C ARG A 60 -3.28 -21.51 -12.87
N THR A 61 -4.22 -22.37 -12.50
CA THR A 61 -5.66 -22.15 -12.78
C THR A 61 -6.29 -21.09 -11.86
N PHE A 62 -5.90 -21.06 -10.58
CA PHE A 62 -6.31 -20.00 -9.66
C PHE A 62 -5.63 -18.68 -10.03
N LYS A 63 -4.34 -18.75 -10.40
CA LYS A 63 -3.60 -17.62 -10.98
C LYS A 63 -4.29 -17.08 -12.23
N GLU A 64 -4.81 -17.93 -13.13
CA GLU A 64 -5.61 -17.53 -14.30
C GLU A 64 -6.96 -16.90 -13.92
N THR A 65 -7.61 -17.40 -12.87
CA THR A 65 -8.89 -16.85 -12.38
C THR A 65 -8.69 -15.50 -11.66
N PHE A 66 -7.67 -15.40 -10.82
CA PHE A 66 -7.16 -14.16 -10.25
C PHE A 66 -6.66 -13.22 -11.34
N TYR A 67 -5.98 -13.72 -12.38
CA TYR A 67 -5.61 -12.92 -13.55
C TYR A 67 -6.85 -12.45 -14.28
N ASN A 68 -7.94 -13.20 -14.35
CA ASN A 68 -9.18 -12.77 -14.99
C ASN A 68 -9.96 -11.74 -14.15
N VAL A 69 -9.95 -11.86 -12.82
CA VAL A 69 -10.52 -10.87 -11.89
C VAL A 69 -9.65 -9.62 -11.86
N ALA A 70 -8.35 -9.78 -11.69
CA ALA A 70 -7.36 -8.72 -11.82
C ALA A 70 -7.43 -8.08 -13.20
N ASP A 71 -7.64 -8.82 -14.30
CA ASP A 71 -7.82 -8.31 -15.67
C ASP A 71 -9.18 -7.62 -15.85
N LYS A 72 -10.23 -8.00 -15.13
CA LYS A 72 -11.50 -7.25 -15.08
C LYS A 72 -11.35 -5.95 -14.30
N ILE A 73 -10.71 -5.99 -13.14
CA ILE A 73 -10.34 -4.81 -12.35
C ILE A 73 -9.36 -3.94 -13.14
N LEU A 74 -8.45 -4.54 -13.92
CA LEU A 74 -7.53 -3.86 -14.84
C LEU A 74 -8.30 -3.29 -16.04
N LYS A 75 -9.32 -3.96 -16.55
CA LYS A 75 -10.14 -3.39 -17.62
C LYS A 75 -10.99 -2.23 -17.12
N PHE A 76 -11.42 -2.28 -15.87
CA PHE A 76 -12.30 -1.30 -15.25
C PHE A 76 -11.53 -0.08 -14.70
N VAL A 77 -10.41 -0.31 -14.01
CA VAL A 77 -9.55 0.72 -13.41
C VAL A 77 -8.47 1.19 -14.37
N VAL A 78 -8.10 0.37 -15.37
CA VAL A 78 -6.78 0.45 -16.02
C VAL A 78 -6.81 0.53 -17.58
N LEU A 79 -7.88 0.19 -18.29
CA LEU A 79 -7.92 0.30 -19.78
C LEU A 79 -8.93 1.36 -20.25
N PRO A 80 -8.53 2.31 -21.13
CA PRO A 80 -9.51 3.12 -21.84
C PRO A 80 -10.42 2.17 -22.63
N LEU A 81 -11.75 2.31 -22.46
CA LEU A 81 -12.71 1.52 -23.22
C LEU A 81 -12.35 1.60 -24.71
N LYS A 82 -11.81 0.50 -25.25
CA LYS A 82 -11.48 0.41 -26.68
C LYS A 82 -12.80 0.50 -27.42
N ASP A 83 -12.98 1.61 -28.14
CA ASP A 83 -14.19 1.93 -28.89
C ASP A 83 -14.50 0.77 -29.85
N ARG A 84 -15.46 -0.10 -29.46
CA ARG A 84 -16.01 -1.11 -30.36
C ARG A 84 -16.81 -0.30 -31.37
N LYS A 85 -16.24 -0.15 -32.58
CA LYS A 85 -16.87 0.39 -33.81
C LYS A 85 -18.40 0.31 -33.74
N THR A 86 -19.04 1.31 -33.16
CA THR A 86 -20.49 1.46 -33.14
C THR A 86 -20.81 2.59 -34.11
N PRO A 87 -21.77 2.38 -35.03
CA PRO A 87 -22.01 3.31 -36.11
C PRO A 87 -22.38 4.68 -35.55
N ARG A 88 -21.79 5.71 -36.16
CA ARG A 88 -21.98 7.14 -35.85
C ARG A 88 -23.47 7.49 -35.79
N LEU A 89 -24.04 7.50 -34.60
CA LEU A 89 -25.30 8.16 -34.34
C LEU A 89 -25.17 9.03 -33.09
N GLN A 90 -24.75 10.27 -33.34
CA GLN A 90 -25.15 11.48 -32.61
C GLN A 90 -25.34 11.32 -31.09
N ARG A 91 -24.32 10.81 -30.39
CA ARG A 91 -24.23 11.00 -28.94
C ARG A 91 -23.64 12.38 -28.69
N THR A 92 -24.48 13.23 -28.12
CA THR A 92 -24.16 14.48 -27.44
C THR A 92 -22.71 14.53 -26.96
N ILE A 93 -22.03 15.62 -27.29
CA ILE A 93 -20.79 16.13 -26.71
C ILE A 93 -20.70 15.72 -25.23
N THR A 94 -20.10 14.56 -24.93
CA THR A 94 -19.93 14.05 -23.57
C THR A 94 -18.44 13.89 -23.35
N PHE A 95 -17.92 14.83 -22.58
CA PHE A 95 -16.50 14.99 -22.25
C PHE A 95 -15.97 13.94 -21.26
N THR A 96 -16.86 13.10 -20.74
CA THR A 96 -16.58 11.87 -19.98
C THR A 96 -15.66 10.93 -20.76
N GLY A 97 -14.65 10.35 -20.12
CA GLY A 97 -13.63 9.52 -20.77
C GLY A 97 -12.40 10.31 -21.23
N ALA A 98 -12.30 11.61 -20.95
CA ALA A 98 -11.18 12.43 -21.37
C ALA A 98 -9.90 12.11 -20.60
N TYR A 99 -10.02 11.85 -19.29
CA TYR A 99 -8.87 11.51 -18.45
C TYR A 99 -8.26 10.17 -18.86
N GLU A 100 -9.09 9.19 -19.21
CA GLU A 100 -8.64 7.85 -19.59
C GLU A 100 -7.90 7.83 -20.93
N ARG A 101 -8.10 8.84 -21.78
CA ARG A 101 -7.37 9.00 -23.05
C ARG A 101 -5.96 9.55 -22.87
N GLU A 102 -5.64 10.10 -21.70
CA GLU A 102 -4.30 10.56 -21.33
C GLU A 102 -3.39 9.41 -20.86
N PHE A 103 -3.92 8.19 -20.68
CA PHE A 103 -3.12 6.96 -20.50
C PHE A 103 -2.41 6.58 -21.82
N LYS A 104 -1.50 7.44 -22.28
CA LYS A 104 -0.57 7.12 -23.35
C LYS A 104 0.74 6.75 -22.68
N CYS A 105 1.24 5.56 -23.00
CA CYS A 105 2.59 5.14 -22.63
C CYS A 105 3.59 5.98 -23.45
N LYS A 106 3.75 7.27 -23.10
CA LYS A 106 4.75 8.14 -23.68
C LYS A 106 6.02 8.04 -22.83
N GLU A 107 7.10 7.68 -23.51
CA GLU A 107 8.52 7.75 -23.15
C GLU A 107 8.84 7.73 -21.64
N ASN A 108 9.05 6.51 -21.15
CA ASN A 108 10.03 6.12 -20.12
C ASN A 108 10.14 6.99 -18.87
N ILE A 109 9.09 6.99 -18.05
CA ILE A 109 9.25 7.29 -16.63
C ILE A 109 8.85 6.01 -15.88
N LEU A 110 9.87 5.22 -15.55
CA LEU A 110 9.77 3.96 -14.79
C LEU A 110 10.24 4.17 -13.34
N GLY A 111 10.02 5.36 -12.77
CA GLY A 111 10.51 5.71 -11.44
C GLY A 111 9.96 4.78 -10.37
N MET A 112 8.66 4.44 -10.46
CA MET A 112 8.04 3.51 -9.51
C MET A 112 8.53 2.07 -9.69
N ALA A 113 8.79 1.64 -10.92
CA ALA A 113 9.35 0.31 -11.19
C ALA A 113 10.81 0.22 -10.69
N VAL A 114 11.62 1.25 -10.91
CA VAL A 114 13.00 1.34 -10.38
C VAL A 114 12.99 1.32 -8.86
N LEU A 115 12.13 2.12 -8.21
CA LEU A 115 12.02 2.12 -6.75
C LEU A 115 11.62 0.75 -6.20
N SER A 116 10.69 0.06 -6.88
CA SER A 116 10.27 -1.30 -6.53
C SER A 116 11.44 -2.30 -6.61
N ILE A 117 12.25 -2.22 -7.68
CA ILE A 117 13.44 -3.05 -7.84
C ILE A 117 14.45 -2.78 -6.72
N ILE A 118 14.68 -1.50 -6.38
CA ILE A 118 15.57 -1.12 -5.28
C ILE A 118 15.08 -1.71 -3.95
N GLN A 119 13.77 -1.63 -3.66
CA GLN A 119 13.19 -2.22 -2.44
C GLN A 119 13.36 -3.74 -2.37
N ILE A 120 13.17 -4.44 -3.49
CA ILE A 120 13.41 -5.89 -3.58
C ILE A 120 14.89 -6.21 -3.32
N ILE A 121 15.82 -5.47 -3.95
CA ILE A 121 17.25 -5.65 -3.75
C ILE A 121 17.63 -5.40 -2.29
N CYS A 122 17.15 -4.30 -1.70
CA CYS A 122 17.41 -3.97 -0.29
C CYS A 122 16.89 -5.05 0.65
N PHE A 123 15.69 -5.58 0.40
CA PHE A 123 15.11 -6.64 1.22
C PHE A 123 15.94 -7.93 1.18
N TYR A 124 16.27 -8.43 -0.02
CA TYR A 124 17.07 -9.66 -0.12
C TYR A 124 18.53 -9.47 0.32
N ALA A 125 19.12 -8.30 0.09
CA ALA A 125 20.44 -7.96 0.61
C ALA A 125 20.44 -7.93 2.15
N ASN A 126 19.35 -7.45 2.77
CA ASN A 126 19.17 -7.50 4.20
C ASN A 126 19.00 -8.94 4.70
N SER A 127 18.18 -9.77 4.06
CA SER A 127 17.89 -11.15 4.49
C SER A 127 19.06 -12.13 4.30
N THR A 128 19.94 -11.89 3.33
CA THR A 128 21.07 -12.79 3.02
C THR A 128 22.37 -12.42 3.74
N SER A 129 22.48 -11.21 4.27
CA SER A 129 23.70 -10.72 4.91
C SER A 129 23.83 -11.23 6.35
N LYS A 130 25.00 -11.73 6.74
CA LYS A 130 25.35 -11.96 8.16
C LYS A 130 25.26 -10.67 9.00
N ARG A 131 25.26 -9.51 8.34
CA ARG A 131 25.04 -8.17 8.94
C ARG A 131 23.60 -7.68 8.77
N ALA A 132 22.61 -8.54 8.55
CA ALA A 132 21.19 -8.21 8.41
C ALA A 132 20.72 -7.23 9.50
N ASN A 133 21.08 -7.51 10.75
CA ASN A 133 20.71 -6.68 11.88
C ASN A 133 21.35 -5.28 11.81
N VAL A 134 22.53 -5.13 11.21
CA VAL A 134 23.23 -3.84 11.10
C VAL A 134 22.55 -2.93 10.07
N LEU A 135 22.23 -3.45 8.87
CA LEU A 135 21.58 -2.64 7.83
C LEU A 135 20.17 -2.25 8.25
N SER A 136 19.39 -3.20 8.77
CA SER A 136 18.07 -2.93 9.30
C SER A 136 18.10 -1.93 10.46
N ASN A 137 19.04 -2.06 11.41
CA ASN A 137 19.21 -1.08 12.49
C ASN A 137 19.72 0.29 12.00
N ALA A 138 20.41 0.35 10.87
CA ALA A 138 20.88 1.60 10.28
C ALA A 138 19.75 2.35 9.57
N LEU A 139 18.87 1.67 8.83
CA LEU A 139 17.92 2.33 7.94
C LEU A 139 16.50 2.48 8.51
N ARG A 140 16.09 1.64 9.47
CA ARG A 140 14.73 1.72 10.05
C ARG A 140 14.52 3.03 10.79
N PHE A 141 13.28 3.50 10.81
CA PHE A 141 12.91 4.60 11.70
C PHE A 141 12.95 4.10 13.14
N HIS A 142 13.63 4.87 14.00
CA HIS A 142 13.76 4.52 15.40
C HIS A 142 13.49 5.76 16.26
N PRO A 143 12.53 5.69 17.20
CA PRO A 143 12.17 6.81 18.06
C PRO A 143 13.37 7.42 18.84
N CYS A 144 14.33 6.60 19.29
CA CYS A 144 15.52 7.07 19.99
C CYS A 144 16.57 7.76 19.10
N LYS A 145 16.40 7.73 17.77
CA LYS A 145 17.36 8.25 16.79
C LYS A 145 16.75 9.31 15.87
N LYS A 146 15.72 10.04 16.32
CA LYS A 146 15.04 11.11 15.54
C LYS A 146 16.00 12.16 14.94
N ARG A 147 17.12 12.45 15.60
CA ARG A 147 18.16 13.36 15.05
C ARG A 147 18.83 12.84 13.77
N GLN A 148 18.73 11.54 13.48
CA GLN A 148 19.21 10.94 12.24
C GLN A 148 18.11 11.05 11.18
N VAL A 149 17.94 12.27 10.65
CA VAL A 149 16.81 12.66 9.77
C VAL A 149 16.65 11.77 8.54
N TYR A 150 17.73 11.17 8.04
CA TYR A 150 17.66 10.22 6.92
C TYR A 150 16.72 9.03 7.18
N ARG A 151 16.54 8.63 8.45
CA ARG A 151 15.68 7.51 8.85
C ARG A 151 14.20 7.73 8.57
N TYR A 152 13.76 8.98 8.44
CA TYR A 152 12.39 9.32 8.06
C TYR A 152 12.10 8.99 6.59
N ILE A 153 13.14 8.73 5.80
CA ILE A 153 13.02 8.32 4.40
C ILE A 153 13.51 6.88 4.26
N THR A 154 14.71 6.54 4.72
CA THR A 154 15.34 5.23 4.43
C THR A 154 14.56 4.01 4.90
N TYR A 155 13.63 4.17 5.86
CA TYR A 155 12.75 3.09 6.30
C TYR A 155 11.88 2.52 5.18
N LEU A 156 11.62 3.29 4.11
CA LEU A 156 10.90 2.87 2.90
C LEU A 156 11.57 1.71 2.14
N LEU A 157 12.87 1.50 2.38
CA LEU A 157 13.67 0.45 1.73
C LEU A 157 13.63 -0.88 2.48
N LEU A 158 13.14 -0.89 3.72
CA LEU A 158 13.07 -2.06 4.57
C LEU A 158 11.64 -2.60 4.61
N HIS A 159 11.49 -3.91 4.74
CA HIS A 159 10.21 -4.57 4.96
C HIS A 159 10.41 -5.68 6.01
N ALA A 160 9.39 -5.90 6.83
CA ALA A 160 9.45 -6.87 7.93
C ALA A 160 9.51 -8.32 7.43
N ASP A 161 8.72 -8.63 6.40
CA ASP A 161 8.59 -9.98 5.86
C ASP A 161 8.25 -9.97 4.36
N ASN A 162 8.21 -11.16 3.76
CA ASN A 162 7.94 -11.35 2.34
C ASN A 162 6.53 -10.87 1.94
N MET A 163 5.50 -11.15 2.76
CA MET A 163 4.13 -10.72 2.45
C MET A 163 4.03 -9.19 2.50
N HIS A 164 4.67 -8.55 3.48
CA HIS A 164 4.73 -7.10 3.58
C HIS A 164 5.43 -6.46 2.36
N LEU A 165 6.56 -7.02 1.90
CA LEU A 165 7.21 -6.56 0.66
C LEU A 165 6.32 -6.76 -0.56
N TYR A 166 5.86 -7.98 -0.82
CA TYR A 166 5.12 -8.28 -2.05
C TYR A 166 3.81 -7.51 -2.12
N GLY A 167 3.09 -7.34 -1.01
CA GLY A 167 1.88 -6.52 -0.95
C GLY A 167 2.15 -5.07 -1.37
N ASN A 168 3.21 -4.46 -0.85
CA ASN A 168 3.63 -3.11 -1.26
C ASN A 168 3.96 -3.04 -2.76
N ILE A 169 4.80 -3.95 -3.25
CA ILE A 169 5.25 -3.95 -4.65
C ILE A 169 4.08 -4.16 -5.62
N VAL A 170 3.15 -5.06 -5.31
CA VAL A 170 1.96 -5.29 -6.16
C VAL A 170 1.15 -4.01 -6.29
N ILE A 171 0.85 -3.32 -5.19
CA ILE A 171 0.06 -2.08 -5.25
C ILE A 171 0.85 -0.95 -5.93
N GLN A 172 2.15 -0.86 -5.65
CA GLN A 172 3.06 0.13 -6.24
C GLN A 172 3.14 -0.01 -7.77
N ILE A 173 3.13 -1.24 -8.29
CA ILE A 173 3.12 -1.48 -9.73
C ILE A 173 1.72 -1.29 -10.33
N LEU A 174 0.66 -1.79 -9.69
CA LEU A 174 -0.71 -1.70 -10.22
C LEU A 174 -1.21 -0.25 -10.27
N ILE A 175 -0.97 0.53 -9.22
CA ILE A 175 -1.50 1.90 -9.08
C ILE A 175 -0.41 2.91 -9.39
N GLY A 176 0.78 2.78 -8.79
CA GLY A 176 1.86 3.76 -8.92
C GLY A 176 2.32 3.93 -10.37
N VAL A 177 2.64 2.85 -11.08
CA VAL A 177 3.04 2.93 -12.51
C VAL A 177 1.91 3.50 -13.38
N ARG A 178 0.64 3.22 -13.05
CA ARG A 178 -0.50 3.79 -13.78
C ARG A 178 -0.65 5.29 -13.58
N LEU A 179 -0.56 5.76 -12.33
CA LEU A 179 -0.52 7.18 -12.05
C LEU A 179 0.69 7.81 -12.76
N GLU A 180 1.85 7.15 -12.77
CA GLU A 180 3.09 7.66 -13.36
C GLU A 180 2.98 7.84 -14.88
N MET A 181 2.24 6.97 -15.58
CA MET A 181 1.98 7.14 -17.02
C MET A 181 1.17 8.40 -17.36
N VAL A 182 0.31 8.87 -16.46
CA VAL A 182 -0.50 10.09 -16.66
C VAL A 182 0.23 11.31 -16.11
N HIS A 183 0.82 11.17 -14.92
CA HIS A 183 1.31 12.28 -14.11
C HIS A 183 2.82 12.41 -14.08
N SER A 184 3.55 11.47 -14.69
CA SER A 184 5.02 11.47 -14.80
C SER A 184 5.71 11.36 -13.42
N TRP A 185 6.91 11.94 -13.28
CA TRP A 185 7.73 11.93 -12.06
C TRP A 185 7.02 12.41 -10.77
N ARG A 186 5.89 13.14 -10.89
CA ARG A 186 5.07 13.62 -9.78
C ARG A 186 4.65 12.48 -8.85
N VAL A 187 4.45 11.28 -9.38
CA VAL A 187 3.98 10.13 -8.61
C VAL A 187 5.06 9.61 -7.67
N VAL A 188 6.32 9.64 -8.08
CA VAL A 188 7.46 9.32 -7.21
C VAL A 188 7.51 10.31 -6.03
N VAL A 189 7.25 11.59 -6.30
CA VAL A 189 7.18 12.62 -5.23
C VAL A 189 6.04 12.32 -4.26
N ILE A 190 4.85 11.97 -4.76
CA ILE A 190 3.71 11.60 -3.91
C ILE A 190 4.06 10.42 -3.03
N TYR A 191 4.68 9.38 -3.59
CA TYR A 191 5.07 8.20 -2.82
C TYR A 191 6.06 8.54 -1.70
N VAL A 192 7.14 9.24 -2.03
CA VAL A 192 8.20 9.57 -1.06
C VAL A 192 7.70 10.56 -0.02
N ALA A 193 6.93 11.57 -0.41
CA ALA A 193 6.35 12.54 0.51
C ALA A 193 5.25 11.92 1.37
N GLY A 194 4.45 11.01 0.82
CA GLY A 194 3.47 10.22 1.54
C GLY A 194 4.12 9.33 2.61
N ALA A 195 5.19 8.63 2.25
CA ALA A 195 6.00 7.88 3.22
C ALA A 195 6.58 8.81 4.31
N LEU A 196 7.18 9.94 3.92
CA LEU A 196 7.70 10.93 4.87
C LEU A 196 6.62 11.45 5.84
N GLY A 197 5.45 11.81 5.31
CA GLY A 197 4.30 12.27 6.10
C GLY A 197 3.75 11.18 7.02
N GLY A 198 3.70 9.94 6.54
CA GLY A 198 3.35 8.77 7.34
C GLY A 198 4.34 8.53 8.48
N CYS A 199 5.64 8.59 8.20
CA CYS A 199 6.69 8.45 9.21
C CYS A 199 6.62 9.58 10.24
N LEU A 200 6.38 10.82 9.79
CA LEU A 200 6.23 11.95 10.70
C LEU A 200 4.98 11.80 11.58
N ALA A 201 3.84 11.38 11.03
CA ALA A 201 2.63 11.10 11.80
C ALA A 201 2.87 10.01 12.84
N HIS A 202 3.50 8.90 12.43
CA HIS A 202 3.92 7.84 13.33
C HIS A 202 4.86 8.36 14.43
N SER A 203 5.91 9.12 14.10
CA SER A 203 6.89 9.62 15.06
C SER A 203 6.31 10.50 16.19
N VAL A 204 5.18 11.15 15.93
CA VAL A 204 4.48 12.04 16.86
C VAL A 204 3.43 11.27 17.66
N LEU A 205 2.69 10.37 17.01
CA LEU A 205 1.50 9.72 17.56
C LEU A 205 1.79 8.33 18.18
N ASP A 206 2.83 7.64 17.71
CA ASP A 206 3.40 6.43 18.33
C ASP A 206 4.90 6.66 18.57
N ARG A 207 5.21 7.05 19.80
CA ARG A 207 6.57 7.43 20.22
C ARG A 207 7.39 6.25 20.75
N SER A 208 6.88 5.03 20.60
CA SER A 208 7.44 3.84 21.25
C SER A 208 8.03 2.82 20.27
N SER A 209 7.39 2.64 19.11
CA SER A 209 7.72 1.55 18.19
C SER A 209 8.62 2.00 17.04
N THR A 210 9.30 1.04 16.41
CA THR A 210 10.09 1.26 15.20
C THR A 210 9.20 1.11 13.96
N LEU A 211 9.60 1.75 12.85
CA LEU A 211 8.85 1.70 11.60
C LEU A 211 9.72 1.23 10.44
N VAL A 212 9.18 0.30 9.66
CA VAL A 212 9.71 -0.18 8.37
C VAL A 212 8.57 -0.27 7.36
N GLY A 213 8.89 -0.21 6.07
CA GLY A 213 7.93 -0.45 5.00
C GLY A 213 7.55 0.81 4.21
N GLY A 214 7.35 0.62 2.91
CA GLY A 214 6.91 1.67 1.99
C GLY A 214 5.40 1.98 2.05
N SER A 215 4.65 1.42 3.00
CA SER A 215 3.19 1.42 2.97
C SER A 215 2.56 2.81 3.13
N GLY A 216 3.19 3.72 3.88
CA GLY A 216 2.75 5.14 3.91
C GLY A 216 2.74 5.77 2.50
N GLY A 217 3.70 5.40 1.64
CA GLY A 217 3.71 5.78 0.23
C GLY A 217 2.61 5.09 -0.58
N VAL A 218 2.30 3.83 -0.30
CA VAL A 218 1.19 3.11 -0.95
C VAL A 218 -0.17 3.74 -0.61
N PHE A 219 -0.41 4.07 0.65
CA PHE A 219 -1.64 4.75 1.06
C PHE A 219 -1.79 6.12 0.41
N SER A 220 -0.68 6.81 0.17
CA SER A 220 -0.68 8.04 -0.57
C SER A 220 -1.19 7.87 -2.01
N PHE A 221 -0.95 6.71 -2.66
CA PHE A 221 -1.48 6.44 -4.00
C PHE A 221 -2.99 6.28 -4.04
N PHE A 222 -3.57 5.58 -3.06
CA PHE A 222 -5.02 5.44 -2.99
C PHE A 222 -5.69 6.81 -2.92
N THR A 223 -5.21 7.67 -2.04
CA THR A 223 -5.76 9.02 -1.87
C THR A 223 -5.37 10.00 -2.97
N ALA A 224 -4.21 9.84 -3.61
CA ALA A 224 -3.83 10.62 -4.77
C ALA A 224 -4.68 10.26 -5.99
N HIS A 225 -5.06 8.99 -6.13
CA HIS A 225 -6.04 8.57 -7.14
C HIS A 225 -7.40 9.21 -6.87
N ILE A 226 -7.87 9.20 -5.61
CA ILE A 226 -9.10 9.90 -5.22
C ILE A 226 -9.01 11.40 -5.55
N ALA A 227 -7.89 12.06 -5.24
CA ALA A 227 -7.68 13.46 -5.59
C ALA A 227 -7.72 13.70 -7.11
N ALA A 228 -7.11 12.82 -7.91
CA ALA A 228 -7.17 12.90 -9.36
C ALA A 228 -8.59 12.76 -9.90
N VAL A 229 -9.41 11.91 -9.28
CA VAL A 229 -10.83 11.75 -9.61
C VAL A 229 -11.63 12.98 -9.22
N ILE A 230 -11.41 13.55 -8.03
CA ILE A 230 -12.08 14.77 -7.57
C ILE A 230 -11.75 15.96 -8.49
N LEU A 231 -10.48 16.13 -8.84
CA LEU A 231 -10.03 17.21 -9.73
C LEU A 231 -10.59 17.10 -11.14
N ASN A 232 -10.81 15.87 -11.62
CA ASN A 232 -11.21 15.60 -12.99
C ASN A 232 -12.61 14.91 -13.03
N TRP A 233 -13.49 15.27 -12.10
CA TRP A 233 -14.75 14.55 -11.84
C TRP A 233 -15.64 14.40 -13.09
N ARG A 234 -15.64 15.40 -13.98
CA ARG A 234 -16.46 15.39 -15.20
C ARG A 234 -15.80 14.61 -16.35
N GLU A 235 -14.49 14.45 -16.27
CA GLU A 235 -13.64 13.83 -17.26
C GLU A 235 -13.54 12.31 -17.03
N TRP A 236 -13.70 11.85 -15.79
CA TRP A 236 -13.70 10.43 -15.43
C TRP A 236 -15.01 9.74 -15.78
N THR A 237 -14.91 8.49 -16.21
CA THR A 237 -16.05 7.57 -16.27
C THR A 237 -16.31 6.97 -14.88
N HIS A 238 -17.56 7.06 -14.40
CA HIS A 238 -17.99 6.52 -13.10
C HIS A 238 -17.12 6.96 -11.90
N PRO A 239 -16.89 8.27 -11.68
CA PRO A 239 -15.98 8.78 -10.64
C PRO A 239 -16.34 8.29 -9.21
N ILE A 240 -17.64 8.13 -8.92
CA ILE A 240 -18.12 7.63 -7.62
C ILE A 240 -17.55 6.24 -7.30
N VAL A 241 -17.47 5.34 -8.29
CA VAL A 241 -16.98 3.98 -8.07
C VAL A 241 -15.50 3.99 -7.70
N HIS A 242 -14.70 4.82 -8.36
CA HIS A 242 -13.28 4.97 -8.00
C HIS A 242 -13.09 5.53 -6.59
N VAL A 243 -13.87 6.55 -6.21
CA VAL A 243 -13.80 7.13 -4.85
C VAL A 243 -14.22 6.10 -3.80
N LEU A 244 -15.30 5.35 -4.04
CA LEU A 244 -15.74 4.31 -3.11
C LEU A 244 -14.74 3.16 -3.01
N LEU A 245 -14.24 2.65 -4.15
CA LEU A 245 -13.29 1.54 -4.19
C LEU A 245 -12.03 1.85 -3.37
N PHE A 246 -11.39 2.99 -3.63
CA PHE A 246 -10.17 3.36 -2.90
C PHE A 246 -10.45 3.89 -1.50
N GLY A 247 -11.58 4.55 -1.29
CA GLY A 247 -11.99 5.06 0.02
C GLY A 247 -12.27 3.93 1.02
N VAL A 248 -12.99 2.89 0.59
CA VAL A 248 -13.28 1.71 1.42
C VAL A 248 -12.00 0.99 1.81
N VAL A 249 -11.05 0.79 0.88
CA VAL A 249 -9.76 0.17 1.18
C VAL A 249 -9.00 0.94 2.26
N VAL A 250 -8.93 2.28 2.15
CA VAL A 250 -8.23 3.12 3.13
C VAL A 250 -8.92 3.09 4.50
N VAL A 251 -10.25 3.23 4.53
CA VAL A 251 -11.02 3.22 5.78
C VAL A 251 -10.93 1.85 6.46
N PHE A 252 -11.08 0.77 5.70
CA PHE A 252 -11.04 -0.59 6.23
C PHE A 252 -9.67 -0.94 6.81
N ASP A 253 -8.57 -0.58 6.15
CA ASP A 253 -7.22 -0.82 6.70
C ASP A 253 -7.02 -0.12 8.05
N VAL A 254 -7.35 1.17 8.12
CA VAL A 254 -7.23 1.95 9.36
C VAL A 254 -8.14 1.37 10.44
N PHE A 255 -9.39 1.04 10.10
CA PHE A 255 -10.34 0.45 11.04
C PHE A 255 -9.88 -0.92 11.54
N TYR A 256 -9.49 -1.82 10.64
CA TYR A 256 -9.02 -3.17 10.98
C TYR A 256 -7.82 -3.12 11.93
N LYS A 257 -6.86 -2.21 11.72
CA LYS A 257 -5.69 -2.06 12.59
C LYS A 257 -5.97 -1.35 13.93
N ILE A 258 -7.02 -0.54 14.01
CA ILE A 258 -7.44 0.09 15.28
C ILE A 258 -8.19 -0.91 16.16
N PHE A 259 -9.07 -1.73 15.57
CA PHE A 259 -9.97 -2.61 16.32
C PHE A 259 -9.47 -4.07 16.44
N GLY A 260 -8.71 -4.56 15.46
CA GLY A 260 -7.94 -5.79 15.55
C GLY A 260 -6.74 -5.54 16.44
N HIS A 261 -6.71 -6.14 17.63
CA HIS A 261 -5.69 -5.90 18.65
C HIS A 261 -4.29 -5.95 18.02
N THR A 262 -3.60 -4.81 17.99
CA THR A 262 -2.22 -4.73 17.50
C THR A 262 -1.35 -5.67 18.33
N GLU A 263 -0.79 -6.70 17.71
CA GLU A 263 0.22 -7.50 18.38
C GLU A 263 1.39 -6.59 18.77
N VAL A 264 1.84 -6.73 20.02
CA VAL A 264 2.98 -6.00 20.54
C VAL A 264 4.20 -6.36 19.69
N GLY A 265 4.69 -5.41 18.88
CA GLY A 265 5.85 -5.61 18.00
C GLY A 265 5.55 -5.47 16.49
N ASP A 266 4.33 -5.12 16.08
CA ASP A 266 4.07 -4.81 14.67
C ASP A 266 4.81 -3.52 14.24
N GLU A 267 5.88 -3.68 13.47
CA GLU A 267 6.66 -2.56 12.91
C GLU A 267 5.88 -1.81 11.80
N THR A 268 4.61 -2.17 11.53
CA THR A 268 3.73 -1.56 10.50
C THR A 268 2.58 -0.74 11.10
N SER A 269 2.90 0.47 11.57
CA SER A 269 1.93 1.34 12.23
C SER A 269 0.83 1.89 11.30
N TYR A 270 -0.44 1.70 11.67
CA TYR A 270 -1.61 2.31 11.01
C TYR A 270 -1.55 3.84 10.94
N LEU A 271 -0.86 4.48 11.89
CA LEU A 271 -0.66 5.93 11.89
C LEU A 271 0.18 6.39 10.69
N SER A 272 1.09 5.52 10.22
CA SER A 272 1.88 5.79 9.02
C SER A 272 1.02 5.70 7.75
N HIS A 273 0.05 4.78 7.72
CA HIS A 273 -0.92 4.66 6.64
C HIS A 273 -1.83 5.89 6.60
N ALA A 274 -2.36 6.30 7.76
CA ALA A 274 -3.20 7.49 7.89
C ALA A 274 -2.47 8.78 7.49
N GLY A 275 -1.24 8.99 7.98
CA GLY A 275 -0.42 10.14 7.62
C GLY A 275 -0.09 10.17 6.11
N GLY A 276 0.24 9.01 5.54
CA GLY A 276 0.48 8.87 4.11
C GLY A 276 -0.76 9.15 3.25
N ALA A 277 -1.94 8.69 3.68
CA ALA A 277 -3.22 8.97 3.03
C ALA A 277 -3.56 10.47 3.04
N VAL A 278 -3.35 11.16 4.16
CA VAL A 278 -3.57 12.62 4.24
C VAL A 278 -2.64 13.36 3.28
N VAL A 279 -1.34 13.03 3.29
CA VAL A 279 -0.37 13.67 2.39
C VAL A 279 -0.66 13.35 0.92
N GLY A 280 -1.04 12.12 0.60
CA GLY A 280 -1.40 11.71 -0.75
C GLY A 280 -2.62 12.44 -1.30
N LEU A 281 -3.65 12.66 -0.47
CA LEU A 281 -4.83 13.44 -0.87
C LEU A 281 -4.44 14.90 -1.18
N LEU A 282 -3.71 15.54 -0.26
CA LEU A 282 -3.32 16.95 -0.37
C LEU A 282 -2.36 17.18 -1.56
N LEU A 283 -1.30 16.38 -1.67
CA LEU A 283 -0.39 16.45 -2.81
C LEU A 283 -1.05 16.03 -4.11
N GLY A 284 -1.97 15.07 -4.06
CA GLY A 284 -2.80 14.69 -5.19
C GLY A 284 -3.50 15.90 -5.83
N VAL A 285 -4.09 16.78 -5.00
CA VAL A 285 -4.71 18.03 -5.46
C VAL A 285 -3.66 19.04 -5.95
N LEU A 286 -2.51 19.13 -5.30
CA LEU A 286 -1.51 20.16 -5.55
C LEU A 286 -0.67 19.93 -6.81
N ILE A 287 -0.28 18.69 -7.07
CA ILE A 287 0.73 18.39 -8.10
C ILE A 287 0.19 17.60 -9.27
N LEU A 288 -0.86 16.78 -9.13
CA LEU A 288 -1.39 15.99 -10.24
C LEU A 288 -1.99 16.87 -11.33
N ARG A 289 -2.05 16.32 -12.55
CA ARG A 289 -2.60 17.03 -13.71
C ARG A 289 -4.10 17.20 -13.55
N ASN A 290 -4.53 18.45 -13.62
CA ASN A 290 -5.91 18.85 -13.78
C ASN A 290 -6.12 19.24 -15.25
N ILE A 291 -7.00 18.51 -15.94
CA ILE A 291 -7.24 18.67 -17.38
C ILE A 291 -7.92 20.02 -17.68
N ARG A 292 -8.81 20.47 -16.80
CA ARG A 292 -9.54 21.72 -16.99
C ARG A 292 -9.71 22.44 -15.65
N GLN A 293 -8.85 23.44 -15.44
CA GLN A 293 -8.90 24.27 -14.25
C GLN A 293 -10.18 25.12 -14.18
N THR A 294 -10.93 24.95 -13.09
CA THR A 294 -12.04 25.81 -12.68
C THR A 294 -11.64 26.69 -11.48
N LYS A 295 -12.44 27.73 -11.19
CA LYS A 295 -12.18 28.60 -10.02
C LYS A 295 -12.21 27.82 -8.69
N LEU A 296 -13.16 26.88 -8.56
CA LEU A 296 -13.27 26.00 -7.39
C LEU A 296 -11.99 25.19 -7.17
N GLU A 297 -11.43 24.61 -8.24
CA GLU A 297 -10.20 23.82 -8.15
C GLU A 297 -8.98 24.68 -7.77
N ASN A 298 -8.94 25.95 -8.22
CA ASN A 298 -7.90 26.89 -7.79
C ASN A 298 -8.02 27.25 -6.30
N ASP A 299 -9.24 27.44 -5.80
CA ASP A 299 -9.47 27.68 -4.37
C ASP A 299 -9.11 26.43 -3.54
N LEU A 300 -9.50 25.24 -4.01
CA LEU A 300 -9.12 23.96 -3.40
C LEU A 300 -7.60 23.76 -3.37
N TRP A 301 -6.89 24.18 -4.42
CA TRP A 301 -5.43 24.13 -4.46
C TRP A 301 -4.81 24.95 -3.33
N TRP A 302 -5.26 26.19 -3.12
CA TRP A 302 -4.79 27.03 -2.01
C TRP A 302 -5.13 26.46 -0.64
N VAL A 303 -6.35 25.95 -0.45
CA VAL A 303 -6.75 25.28 0.79
C VAL A 303 -5.85 24.08 1.09
N CYS A 304 -5.59 23.23 0.08
CA CYS A 304 -4.71 22.07 0.24
C CYS A 304 -3.27 22.48 0.55
N LEU A 305 -2.76 23.55 -0.09
CA LEU A 305 -1.41 24.05 0.17
C LEU A 305 -1.26 24.53 1.61
N VAL A 306 -2.17 25.41 2.05
CA VAL A 306 -2.16 25.95 3.41
C VAL A 306 -2.28 24.84 4.43
N THR A 307 -3.18 23.88 4.20
CA THR A 307 -3.39 22.72 5.07
C THR A 307 -2.12 21.86 5.16
N LEU A 308 -1.49 21.54 4.02
CA LEU A 308 -0.27 20.73 3.99
C LEU A 308 0.89 21.42 4.74
N VAL A 309 1.08 22.72 4.51
CA VAL A 309 2.12 23.51 5.18
C VAL A 309 1.85 23.57 6.68
N ALA A 310 0.61 23.86 7.10
CA ALA A 310 0.23 23.94 8.51
C ALA A 310 0.42 22.59 9.23
N LEU A 311 -0.02 21.48 8.63
CA LEU A 311 0.16 20.14 9.18
C LEU A 311 1.64 19.77 9.28
N THR A 312 2.43 20.03 8.24
CA THR A 312 3.86 19.73 8.23
C THR A 312 4.59 20.49 9.33
N ILE A 313 4.37 21.80 9.45
CA ILE A 313 4.98 22.62 10.50
C ILE A 313 4.58 22.11 11.88
N THR A 314 3.28 21.83 12.08
CA THR A 314 2.77 21.36 13.36
C THR A 314 3.41 20.04 13.77
N PHE A 315 3.43 19.05 12.88
CA PHE A 315 3.99 17.74 13.20
C PHE A 315 5.51 17.77 13.37
N VAL A 316 6.24 18.58 12.58
CA VAL A 316 7.68 18.77 12.79
C VAL A 316 7.95 19.39 14.16
N VAL A 317 7.21 20.45 14.53
CA VAL A 317 7.37 21.09 15.85
C VAL A 317 7.04 20.10 16.98
N LEU A 318 5.95 19.35 16.85
CA LEU A 318 5.57 18.31 17.83
C LEU A 318 6.64 17.22 17.93
N ASP A 319 7.20 16.76 16.82
CA ASP A 319 8.24 15.74 16.81
C ASP A 319 9.51 16.17 17.56
N PHE A 320 9.88 17.46 17.47
CA PHE A 320 10.99 18.04 18.23
C PHE A 320 10.65 18.32 19.70
N LYS A 321 9.39 18.57 20.04
CA LYS A 321 8.97 19.01 21.39
C LYS A 321 8.50 17.88 22.27
N LEU A 322 7.90 16.83 21.71
CA LEU A 322 7.34 15.74 22.49
C LEU A 322 8.45 14.85 23.04
N PRO A 323 8.46 14.60 24.36
CA PRO A 323 9.39 13.64 24.94
C PRO A 323 9.05 12.24 24.45
N MET A 324 10.05 11.38 24.46
CA MET A 324 9.90 9.96 24.16
C MET A 324 9.07 9.24 25.22
N GLU A 325 8.36 8.19 24.84
CA GLU A 325 7.63 7.31 25.78
C GLU A 325 8.51 6.18 26.34
N VAL A 326 9.61 5.86 25.64
CA VAL A 326 10.52 4.75 25.98
C VAL A 326 11.88 5.29 26.37
N ASP A 327 12.49 4.67 27.40
CA ASP A 327 13.81 5.04 27.91
C ASP A 327 14.93 4.53 27.00
N CYS A 328 15.51 5.44 26.20
CA CYS A 328 16.52 5.13 25.18
C CYS A 328 17.86 4.64 25.76
N CYS A 329 18.09 4.84 27.06
CA CYS A 329 19.26 4.32 27.76
C CYS A 329 19.22 2.79 27.86
N HIS A 330 18.07 2.18 28.09
CA HIS A 330 17.94 0.72 28.16
C HIS A 330 17.96 0.05 26.78
N VAL A 331 17.30 0.64 25.78
CA VAL A 331 17.25 0.09 24.41
C VAL A 331 18.63 0.06 23.73
N ASN A 332 19.47 1.08 24.00
CA ASN A 332 20.85 1.08 23.50
C ASN A 332 21.71 -0.02 24.14
N ILE A 333 21.39 -0.48 25.35
CA ILE A 333 22.12 -1.57 26.02
C ILE A 333 21.74 -2.91 25.39
N THR A 334 20.45 -3.16 25.14
CA THR A 334 19.96 -4.38 24.46
C THR A 334 20.44 -4.47 23.02
N MET A 335 20.43 -3.37 22.27
CA MET A 335 21.01 -3.38 20.92
C MET A 335 22.53 -3.55 20.93
N LYS A 336 23.23 -3.05 21.95
CA LYS A 336 24.67 -3.27 22.06
C LYS A 336 24.98 -4.72 22.43
N SER A 337 24.15 -5.38 23.26
CA SER A 337 24.27 -6.81 23.56
C SER A 337 23.94 -7.69 22.35
N GLU A 338 22.86 -7.42 21.60
CA GLU A 338 22.53 -8.17 20.37
C GLU A 338 23.60 -8.00 19.28
N ASN A 339 24.16 -6.81 19.12
CA ASN A 339 25.28 -6.59 18.21
C ASN A 339 26.57 -7.27 18.72
N LEU A 340 26.81 -7.33 20.03
CA LEU A 340 27.94 -8.08 20.60
C LEU A 340 27.76 -9.60 20.47
N GLU A 341 26.56 -10.13 20.64
CA GLU A 341 26.25 -11.56 20.44
C GLU A 341 26.38 -11.95 18.97
N ALA A 342 25.91 -11.11 18.05
CA ALA A 342 26.14 -11.30 16.61
C ALA A 342 27.63 -11.26 16.24
N VAL A 343 28.42 -10.37 16.87
CA VAL A 343 29.88 -10.30 16.67
C VAL A 343 30.59 -11.50 17.32
N ASN A 344 30.19 -11.95 18.51
CA ASN A 344 30.78 -13.11 19.18
C ASN A 344 30.47 -14.42 18.45
N HIS A 345 29.26 -14.59 17.92
CA HIS A 345 28.95 -15.70 17.00
C HIS A 345 29.77 -15.66 15.71
N THR A 346 30.30 -14.49 15.33
CA THR A 346 31.19 -14.34 14.16
C THR A 346 32.64 -14.74 14.49
N ILE A 347 33.08 -14.62 15.75
CA ILE A 347 34.45 -14.91 16.19
C ILE A 347 34.62 -16.39 16.61
N PHE A 348 33.60 -17.01 17.19
CA PHE A 348 33.69 -18.39 17.69
C PHE A 348 33.33 -19.49 16.65
N ASN A 349 32.85 -19.11 15.46
CA ASN A 349 32.50 -20.04 14.37
C ASN A 349 33.36 -19.85 13.10
N SER A 350 34.54 -19.22 13.22
CA SER A 350 35.52 -19.07 12.13
C SER A 350 36.67 -20.06 12.23
#